data_AF-A0A1V5LAG1-F1
#
_entry.id   AF-A0A1V5LAG1-F1
#
_cell.length_a   1.000
_cell.length_b   1.000
_cell.length_c   1.000
_cell.angle_alpha   90.00
_cell.angle_beta   90.00
_cell.angle_gamma   90.00
#
_symmetry.space_group_name_H-M   'P 1'
#
loop_
_entity.id
_entity.type
_entity.pdbx_description
1 polymer ?
#
loop_
_entity_poly.entity_id
_entity_poly.type
_entity_poly.pdbx_seq_one_letter_code
_entity_poly.pdbx_strand_id
1 'polypeptide(L)'
;MSRDEIVKKLIEHGLRAKLIQGNLLTGQLNIELEINPHSEAIFRGDNFSSQGVMEIPTLLSAFSEFSKEIHDIKIKSTVNELNKLLTTFNQYAPKILDEAHKISVNVNKKLEKTNGNGEDPVNNFNQTLKDVSDMAKSFKNLADYLERNPEALLRGKGR
;
A
#
# COMPACT_ATOMS: atom_id res chain seq x y z
N MET A 1 -8.17 48.59 -16.36
CA MET A 1 -7.92 47.13 -16.51
C MET A 1 -9.24 46.41 -16.44
N SER A 2 -9.52 45.57 -17.43
CA SER A 2 -10.67 44.66 -17.39
C SER A 2 -10.43 43.56 -16.34
N ARG A 3 -11.50 42.99 -15.77
CA ARG A 3 -11.44 41.85 -14.85
C ARG A 3 -10.64 40.69 -15.46
N ASP A 4 -10.76 40.50 -16.76
CA ASP A 4 -10.10 39.42 -17.47
C ASP A 4 -8.59 39.62 -17.60
N GLU A 5 -8.15 40.86 -17.74
CA GLU A 5 -6.73 41.20 -17.74
C GLU A 5 -6.09 40.95 -16.37
N ILE A 6 -6.83 41.20 -15.29
CA ILE A 6 -6.36 40.94 -13.93
C ILE A 6 -6.19 39.43 -13.72
N VAL A 7 -7.19 38.62 -14.06
CA VAL A 7 -7.09 37.17 -13.90
C VAL A 7 -6.00 36.59 -14.80
N LYS A 8 -5.87 37.07 -16.04
CA LYS A 8 -4.79 36.66 -16.93
C LYS A 8 -3.41 36.96 -16.32
N LYS A 9 -3.22 38.16 -15.77
CA LYS A 9 -1.98 38.49 -15.04
C LYS A 9 -1.77 37.58 -13.84
N LEU A 10 -2.81 37.26 -13.07
CA LEU A 10 -2.68 36.33 -11.95
C LEU A 10 -2.27 34.93 -12.42
N ILE A 11 -2.84 34.43 -13.52
CA ILE A 11 -2.47 33.15 -14.13
C ILE A 11 -1.01 33.14 -14.58
N GLU A 12 -0.55 34.22 -15.22
CA GLU A 12 0.85 34.43 -15.60
C GLU A 12 1.79 34.44 -14.39
N HIS A 13 1.33 34.94 -13.24
CA HIS A 13 2.09 34.90 -11.97
C HIS A 13 1.93 33.59 -11.18
N GLY A 14 1.23 32.60 -11.74
CA GLY A 14 1.10 31.27 -11.16
C GLY A 14 -0.26 30.95 -10.52
N LEU A 15 -1.33 31.71 -10.78
CA LEU A 15 -2.66 31.37 -10.30
C LEU A 15 -3.13 30.03 -10.86
N ARG A 16 -3.43 29.09 -9.98
CA ARG A 16 -3.95 27.77 -10.29
C ARG A 16 -5.14 27.45 -9.42
N ALA A 17 -6.07 26.68 -9.98
CA ALA A 17 -7.17 26.09 -9.24
C ALA A 17 -6.81 24.66 -8.83
N LYS A 18 -7.10 24.26 -7.60
CA LYS A 18 -6.98 22.87 -7.15
C LYS A 18 -8.24 22.42 -6.43
N LEU A 19 -8.55 21.13 -6.53
CA LEU A 19 -9.74 20.55 -5.93
C LEU A 19 -9.39 19.93 -4.57
N ILE A 20 -9.84 20.52 -3.48
CA ILE A 20 -9.52 20.08 -2.12
C ILE A 20 -10.69 19.35 -1.46
N GLN A 21 -10.40 18.41 -0.57
CA GLN A 21 -11.42 17.70 0.20
C GLN A 21 -12.02 18.63 1.27
N GLY A 22 -13.30 18.97 1.14
CA GLY A 22 -14.02 19.76 2.13
C GLY A 22 -14.57 18.89 3.27
N ASN A 23 -15.20 17.77 2.93
CA ASN A 23 -15.68 16.79 3.91
C ASN A 23 -15.50 15.37 3.36
N LEU A 24 -14.73 14.56 4.07
CA LEU A 24 -14.42 13.19 3.65
C LEU A 24 -15.62 12.25 3.76
N LEU A 25 -16.53 12.48 4.71
CA LEU A 25 -17.69 11.61 4.95
C LEU A 25 -18.76 11.76 3.88
N THR A 26 -19.00 13.00 3.45
CA THR A 26 -20.00 13.31 2.41
C THR A 26 -19.40 13.34 1.01
N GLY A 27 -18.07 13.30 0.88
CA GLY A 27 -17.37 13.44 -0.39
C GLY A 27 -17.39 14.87 -0.94
N GLN A 28 -17.72 15.88 -0.13
CA GLN A 28 -17.76 17.27 -0.56
C GLN A 28 -16.36 17.78 -0.96
N LEU A 29 -16.27 18.45 -2.10
CA LEU A 29 -15.05 19.03 -2.66
C LEU A 29 -15.19 20.55 -2.78
N ASN A 30 -14.10 21.28 -2.54
CA ASN A 30 -14.02 22.73 -2.72
C ASN A 30 -12.97 23.08 -3.78
N ILE A 31 -13.17 24.20 -4.48
CA ILE A 31 -12.18 24.76 -5.39
C ILE A 31 -11.35 25.78 -4.61
N GLU A 32 -10.05 25.54 -4.51
CA GLU A 32 -9.10 26.48 -3.92
C GLU A 32 -8.27 27.14 -5.02
N LEU A 33 -8.07 28.45 -4.92
CA LEU A 33 -7.26 29.24 -5.83
C LEU A 33 -5.96 29.62 -5.11
N GLU A 34 -4.83 29.23 -5.69
CA GLU A 34 -3.50 29.43 -5.09
C GLU A 34 -2.51 29.97 -6.14
N ILE A 35 -1.55 30.78 -5.71
CA ILE A 35 -0.46 31.27 -6.57
C ILE A 35 0.75 30.34 -6.40
N ASN A 36 1.09 29.60 -7.44
CA ASN A 36 2.28 28.77 -7.53
C ASN A 36 3.15 29.21 -8.72
N PRO A 37 4.19 30.05 -8.49
CA PRO A 37 5.02 30.63 -9.55
C PRO A 37 5.81 29.61 -10.39
N HIS A 38 6.04 28.40 -9.86
CA HIS A 38 6.82 27.35 -10.52
C HIS A 38 5.97 26.36 -11.31
N SER A 39 4.64 26.48 -11.26
CA SER A 39 3.72 25.59 -11.96
C SER A 39 3.52 26.01 -13.41
N GLU A 40 3.51 25.06 -14.35
CA GLU A 40 3.17 25.35 -15.74
C GLU A 40 1.66 25.65 -15.89
N ALA A 41 1.33 26.62 -16.75
CA ALA A 41 -0.05 26.96 -17.07
C ALA A 41 -0.54 26.08 -18.22
N ILE A 42 -1.09 24.91 -17.89
CA ILE A 42 -1.64 23.99 -18.89
C ILE A 42 -3.12 24.31 -19.09
N PHE A 43 -3.46 24.81 -20.28
CA PHE A 43 -4.84 25.05 -20.71
C PHE A 43 -5.37 23.84 -21.48
N ARG A 44 -6.63 23.47 -21.24
CA ARG A 44 -7.29 22.33 -21.90
C ARG A 44 -8.18 22.78 -23.06
N GLY A 45 -8.64 24.02 -23.05
CA GLY A 45 -9.38 24.59 -24.17
C GLY A 45 -8.47 25.09 -25.29
N ASP A 46 -9.01 25.15 -26.51
CA ASP A 46 -8.36 25.79 -27.64
C ASP A 46 -8.29 27.31 -27.39
N ASN A 47 -7.16 27.75 -26.83
CA ASN A 47 -6.71 29.15 -26.73
C ASN A 47 -7.82 30.19 -26.57
N PHE A 48 -8.51 30.27 -25.43
CA PHE A 48 -9.44 31.38 -25.08
C PHE A 48 -10.52 31.78 -26.13
N SER A 49 -10.66 31.07 -27.26
CA SER A 49 -11.21 31.66 -28.49
C SER A 49 -12.39 30.88 -29.06
N SER A 50 -12.72 29.69 -28.56
CA SER A 50 -13.83 28.92 -29.16
C SER A 50 -15.19 29.19 -28.50
N GLN A 51 -15.24 29.67 -27.25
CA GLN A 51 -16.53 29.93 -26.55
C GLN A 51 -16.55 31.15 -25.59
N GLY A 52 -15.47 31.95 -25.50
CA GLY A 52 -15.46 33.19 -24.69
C GLY A 52 -15.53 32.99 -23.16
N VAL A 53 -15.27 31.77 -22.66
CA VAL A 53 -15.24 31.48 -21.22
C VAL A 53 -13.80 31.51 -20.73
N MET A 54 -13.56 32.23 -19.62
CA MET A 54 -12.26 32.29 -18.97
C MET A 54 -11.90 30.96 -18.32
N GLU A 55 -10.72 30.44 -18.65
CA GLU A 55 -10.16 29.23 -18.04
C GLU A 55 -9.10 29.59 -17.00
N ILE A 56 -9.19 28.98 -15.81
CA ILE A 56 -8.13 29.02 -14.80
C ILE A 56 -7.41 27.66 -14.83
N PRO A 57 -6.10 27.61 -15.11
CA PRO A 57 -5.37 26.35 -15.15
C PRO A 57 -5.41 25.63 -13.81
N THR A 58 -5.39 24.30 -13.84
CA THR A 58 -5.51 23.49 -12.63
C THR A 58 -4.18 22.89 -12.17
N LEU A 59 -4.09 22.65 -10.87
CA LEU A 59 -3.06 21.82 -10.25
C LEU A 59 -3.69 20.56 -9.67
N LEU A 60 -2.89 19.49 -9.65
CA LEU A 60 -3.23 18.29 -8.87
C LEU A 60 -3.36 18.68 -7.40
N SER A 61 -4.36 18.14 -6.73
CA SER A 61 -4.48 18.30 -5.29
C SER A 61 -3.61 17.28 -4.57
N ALA A 62 -3.28 17.54 -3.30
CA ALA A 62 -2.49 16.63 -2.47
C ALA A 62 -3.07 15.20 -2.43
N PHE A 63 -4.40 15.06 -2.43
CA PHE A 63 -5.03 13.74 -2.50
C PHE A 63 -4.84 13.07 -3.87
N SER A 64 -4.92 13.82 -4.97
CA SER A 64 -4.64 13.29 -6.30
C SER A 64 -3.16 12.93 -6.50
N GLU A 65 -2.24 13.71 -5.93
CA GLU A 65 -0.80 13.39 -5.91
C GLU A 65 -0.53 12.12 -5.10
N PHE A 66 -1.07 12.02 -3.89
CA PHE A 66 -0.98 10.82 -3.06
C PHE A 66 -1.59 9.60 -3.75
N SER A 67 -2.79 9.74 -4.33
CA SER A 67 -3.42 8.66 -5.09
C SER A 67 -2.52 8.21 -6.25
N LYS A 68 -1.90 9.14 -6.98
CA LYS A 68 -0.97 8.81 -8.06
C LYS A 68 0.24 8.03 -7.53
N GLU A 69 0.81 8.45 -6.40
CA GLU A 69 1.93 7.78 -5.76
C GLU A 69 1.55 6.36 -5.25
N ILE A 70 0.36 6.19 -4.66
CA ILE A 70 -0.15 4.88 -4.25
C ILE A 70 -0.40 3.95 -5.45
N HIS A 71 -0.85 4.48 -6.60
CA HIS A 71 -0.98 3.66 -7.81
C HIS A 71 0.35 3.08 -8.29
N ASP A 72 1.47 3.77 -8.03
CA ASP A 72 2.80 3.29 -8.38
C ASP A 72 3.35 2.23 -7.40
N ILE A 73 2.77 2.13 -6.19
CA ILE A 73 3.10 1.05 -5.27
C ILE A 73 2.55 -0.27 -5.83
N LYS A 74 3.46 -1.18 -6.19
CA LYS A 74 3.13 -2.50 -6.73
C LYS A 74 2.63 -3.47 -5.64
N ILE A 75 1.56 -3.11 -4.92
CA ILE A 75 0.98 -3.96 -3.87
C ILE A 75 0.63 -5.35 -4.43
N LYS A 76 0.14 -5.41 -5.67
CA LYS A 76 -0.12 -6.67 -6.38
C LYS A 76 1.12 -7.56 -6.51
N SER A 77 2.31 -6.99 -6.77
CA SER A 77 3.53 -7.81 -6.89
C SER A 77 3.96 -8.33 -5.52
N THR A 78 3.90 -7.49 -4.48
CA THR A 78 4.20 -7.91 -3.10
C THR A 78 3.28 -9.02 -2.63
N VAL A 79 1.96 -8.89 -2.86
CA VAL A 79 0.99 -9.95 -2.53
C VAL A 79 1.30 -11.25 -3.28
N ASN A 80 1.64 -11.16 -4.57
CA ASN A 80 2.00 -12.33 -5.36
C ASN A 80 3.30 -13.00 -4.88
N GLU A 81 4.31 -12.22 -4.51
CA GLU A 81 5.57 -12.73 -3.93
C GLU A 81 5.34 -13.40 -2.58
N LEU A 82 4.50 -12.80 -1.73
CA LEU A 82 4.08 -13.40 -0.46
C LEU A 82 3.32 -14.72 -0.68
N ASN A 83 2.38 -14.76 -1.61
CA ASN A 83 1.65 -15.99 -1.95
C ASN A 83 2.60 -17.10 -2.43
N LYS A 84 3.63 -16.76 -3.22
CA LYS A 84 4.69 -17.70 -3.62
C LYS A 84 5.54 -18.18 -2.45
N LEU A 85 5.89 -17.30 -1.52
CA LEU A 85 6.60 -17.68 -0.30
C LEU A 85 5.76 -18.65 0.52
N LEU A 86 4.47 -18.35 0.73
CA LEU A 86 3.55 -19.20 1.49
C LEU A 86 3.35 -20.57 0.85
N THR A 87 3.22 -20.65 -0.47
CA THR A 87 3.10 -21.95 -1.17
C THR A 87 4.39 -22.75 -1.09
N THR A 88 5.53 -22.10 -1.26
CA THR A 88 6.86 -22.70 -1.09
C THR A 88 7.01 -23.23 0.32
N PHE A 89 6.70 -22.42 1.34
CA PHE A 89 6.76 -22.84 2.73
C PHE A 89 5.86 -24.04 3.00
N ASN A 90 4.61 -24.02 2.53
CA ASN A 90 3.67 -25.15 2.69
C ASN A 90 4.17 -26.44 2.00
N GLN A 91 4.89 -26.31 0.89
CA GLN A 91 5.49 -27.43 0.16
C GLN A 91 6.70 -28.04 0.90
N TYR A 92 7.52 -27.23 1.56
CA TYR A 92 8.75 -27.68 2.24
C TYR A 92 8.57 -27.96 3.73
N ALA A 93 7.57 -27.37 4.39
CA ALA A 93 7.25 -27.59 5.80
C ALA A 93 7.17 -29.08 6.19
N PRO A 94 6.44 -29.96 5.48
CA PRO A 94 6.39 -31.38 5.85
C PRO A 94 7.74 -32.09 5.73
N LYS A 95 8.61 -31.69 4.78
CA LYS A 95 9.96 -32.26 4.64
C LYS A 95 10.88 -31.82 5.78
N ILE A 96 10.80 -30.55 6.17
CA ILE A 96 11.55 -30.01 7.31
C ILE A 96 11.10 -30.70 8.60
N LEU A 97 9.79 -30.93 8.78
CA LEU A 97 9.25 -31.61 9.94
C LEU A 97 9.69 -33.08 10.02
N ASP A 98 9.71 -33.78 8.89
CA ASP A 98 10.20 -35.16 8.81
C ASP A 98 11.70 -35.25 9.14
N GLU A 99 12.52 -34.34 8.60
CA GLU A 99 13.95 -34.30 8.88
C GLU A 99 14.25 -33.91 10.33
N ALA A 100 13.48 -32.97 10.89
CA ALA A 100 13.54 -32.61 12.31
C ALA A 100 13.15 -33.78 13.22
N HIS A 101 12.14 -34.56 12.84
CA HIS A 101 11.75 -35.78 13.56
C HIS A 101 12.88 -36.83 13.53
N LYS A 102 13.55 -37.04 12.39
CA LYS A 102 14.72 -37.92 12.30
C LYS A 102 15.86 -37.46 13.20
N ILE A 103 16.13 -36.15 13.22
CA ILE A 103 17.15 -35.58 14.11
C ILE A 103 16.76 -35.81 15.57
N SER A 104 15.49 -35.59 15.95
CA SER A 104 14.99 -35.84 17.30
C SER A 104 15.19 -37.28 17.75
N VAL A 105 14.79 -38.25 16.92
CA VAL A 105 14.98 -39.68 17.23
C VAL A 105 16.46 -40.02 17.43
N ASN A 106 17.34 -39.44 16.60
CA ASN A 106 18.78 -39.66 16.71
C ASN A 106 19.41 -38.96 17.93
N VAL A 107 18.90 -37.79 18.31
CA VAL A 107 19.34 -37.02 19.48
C VAL A 107 18.87 -37.70 20.77
N ASN A 108 17.60 -38.10 20.88
CA ASN A 108 17.08 -38.84 22.03
C ASN A 108 17.86 -40.15 22.25
N LYS A 109 18.16 -40.89 21.18
CA LYS A 109 18.97 -42.12 21.28
C LYS A 109 20.42 -41.89 21.75
N LYS A 110 20.95 -40.67 21.61
CA LYS A 110 22.28 -40.26 22.10
C LYS A 110 22.22 -39.64 23.51
N LEU A 111 21.14 -38.93 23.84
CA LEU A 111 20.91 -38.33 25.15
C LEU A 111 20.44 -39.35 26.19
N GLU A 112 19.70 -40.40 25.82
CA GLU A 112 19.44 -41.54 26.73
C GLU A 112 20.73 -42.23 27.20
N LYS A 113 21.83 -42.06 26.44
CA LYS A 113 23.17 -42.54 26.80
C LYS A 113 23.98 -41.54 27.61
N THR A 114 23.49 -40.30 27.78
CA THR A 114 24.22 -39.20 28.42
C THR A 114 23.24 -38.38 29.27
N ASN A 115 23.28 -38.57 30.60
CA ASN A 115 22.34 -38.04 31.60
C ASN A 115 22.32 -36.49 31.69
N GLY A 116 21.83 -35.79 30.66
CA GLY A 116 21.89 -34.33 30.53
C GLY A 116 20.50 -33.67 30.57
N ASN A 117 20.26 -32.85 31.60
CA ASN A 117 19.06 -32.04 31.82
C ASN A 117 19.04 -30.78 30.92
N GLY A 118 18.93 -30.95 29.60
CA GLY A 118 18.77 -29.84 28.65
C GLY A 118 17.34 -29.74 28.13
N GLU A 119 16.81 -28.53 27.95
CA GLU A 119 15.54 -28.28 27.26
C GLU A 119 15.54 -28.96 25.88
N ASP A 120 14.47 -29.69 25.56
CA ASP A 120 14.37 -30.47 24.32
C ASP A 120 14.35 -29.53 23.09
N PRO A 121 15.45 -29.44 22.33
CA PRO A 121 15.57 -28.50 21.21
C PRO A 121 14.55 -28.77 20.12
N VAL A 122 14.04 -30.00 20.05
CA VAL A 122 13.05 -30.46 19.08
C VAL A 122 11.69 -29.85 19.40
N ASN A 123 11.31 -29.77 20.67
CA ASN A 123 10.02 -29.23 21.08
C ASN A 123 9.94 -27.72 20.79
N ASN A 124 11.01 -26.98 21.08
CA ASN A 124 11.08 -25.54 20.76
C ASN A 124 11.03 -25.28 19.24
N PHE A 125 11.68 -26.14 18.45
CA PHE A 125 11.63 -26.04 16.99
C PHE A 125 10.22 -26.32 16.43
N ASN A 126 9.56 -27.38 16.93
CA ASN A 126 8.18 -27.69 16.55
C ASN A 126 7.21 -26.55 16.90
N GLN A 127 7.38 -25.94 18.08
CA GLN A 127 6.58 -24.78 18.48
C GLN A 127 6.82 -23.58 17.56
N THR A 128 8.07 -23.31 17.21
CA THR A 128 8.43 -22.23 16.28
C THR A 128 7.80 -22.44 14.90
N LEU A 129 7.84 -23.66 14.37
CA LEU A 129 7.21 -23.97 13.07
C LEU A 129 5.70 -23.76 13.10
N LYS A 130 5.06 -24.08 14.22
CA LYS A 130 3.62 -23.84 14.42
C LYS A 130 3.31 -22.34 14.47
N ASP A 131 4.08 -21.57 15.23
CA ASP A 131 3.89 -20.11 15.34
C ASP A 131 4.09 -19.41 13.99
N VAL A 132 5.11 -19.82 13.22
CA VAL A 132 5.33 -19.32 11.86
C VAL A 132 4.17 -19.70 10.93
N SER A 133 3.64 -20.92 11.04
CA SER A 133 2.48 -21.37 10.25
C SER A 133 1.22 -20.54 10.56
N ASP A 134 0.96 -20.26 11.84
CA ASP A 134 -0.21 -19.47 12.25
C ASP A 134 -0.06 -18.00 11.86
N MET A 135 1.14 -17.43 11.92
CA MET A 135 1.45 -16.10 11.39
C MET A 135 1.21 -16.04 9.87
N ALA A 136 1.70 -17.03 9.13
CA ALA A 136 1.49 -17.16 7.69
C ALA A 136 0.01 -17.19 7.30
N LYS A 137 -0.84 -17.89 8.07
CA LYS A 137 -2.31 -17.90 7.86
C LYS A 137 -2.92 -16.53 8.10
N SER A 138 -2.52 -15.83 9.16
CA SER A 138 -2.98 -14.46 9.45
C SER A 138 -2.61 -13.47 8.33
N PHE A 139 -1.38 -13.55 7.80
CA PHE A 139 -0.95 -12.76 6.65
C PHE A 139 -1.73 -13.10 5.38
N LYS A 140 -1.99 -14.39 5.12
CA LYS A 140 -2.82 -14.81 4.00
C LYS A 140 -4.22 -14.21 4.09
N ASN A 141 -4.84 -14.29 5.26
CA ASN A 141 -6.17 -13.71 5.47
C ASN A 141 -6.19 -12.19 5.25
N LEU A 142 -5.13 -11.49 5.65
CA LEU A 142 -4.97 -10.07 5.36
C LEU A 142 -4.78 -9.81 3.86
N ALA A 143 -3.94 -10.59 3.18
CA ALA A 143 -3.71 -10.48 1.75
C ALA A 143 -5.01 -10.73 0.97
N ASP A 144 -5.74 -11.79 1.30
CA ASP A 144 -7.05 -12.10 0.72
C ASP A 144 -8.07 -10.98 0.98
N TYR A 145 -8.02 -10.35 2.17
CA TYR A 145 -8.86 -9.20 2.50
C TYR A 145 -8.52 -7.96 1.66
N LEU A 146 -7.24 -7.63 1.51
CA LEU A 146 -6.76 -6.49 0.73
C LEU A 146 -6.97 -6.70 -0.78
N GLU A 147 -6.87 -7.94 -1.27
CA GLU A 147 -7.19 -8.28 -2.65
C GLU A 147 -8.67 -8.04 -2.97
N ARG A 148 -9.55 -8.33 -2.01
CA ARG A 148 -11.00 -8.14 -2.15
C ARG A 148 -11.46 -6.70 -1.90
N ASN A 149 -10.70 -5.92 -1.13
CA ASN A 149 -11.07 -4.56 -0.71
C ASN A 149 -9.88 -3.61 -0.90
N PRO A 150 -9.50 -3.26 -2.15
CA PRO A 150 -8.38 -2.36 -2.41
C PRO A 150 -8.58 -0.97 -1.77
N GLU A 151 -9.82 -0.53 -1.58
CA GLU A 151 -10.17 0.73 -0.92
C GLU A 151 -9.81 0.77 0.58
N ALA A 152 -9.64 -0.39 1.23
CA ALA A 152 -9.21 -0.46 2.64
C ALA A 152 -7.78 0.07 2.85
N LEU A 153 -6.97 0.12 1.79
CA LEU A 153 -5.63 0.75 1.82
C LEU A 153 -5.71 2.27 1.95
N LEU A 154 -6.77 2.88 1.41
CA LEU A 154 -6.94 4.32 1.37
C LEU A 154 -7.82 4.84 2.50
N ARG A 155 -8.85 4.06 2.88
CA ARG A 155 -9.84 4.46 3.89
C ARG A 155 -9.65 3.77 5.24
N GLY A 156 -8.71 2.84 5.34
CA GLY A 156 -8.63 1.92 6.47
C GLY A 156 -9.77 0.90 6.45
N LYS A 157 -9.74 -0.05 7.39
CA LYS A 157 -10.77 -1.08 7.53
C LYS A 157 -12.16 -0.43 7.71
N GLY A 158 -13.05 -0.65 6.74
CA GLY A 158 -14.47 -0.28 6.86
C GLY A 158 -15.05 -0.95 8.10
N ARG A 159 -15.60 -0.15 9.01
CA ARG A 159 -16.34 -0.65 10.17
C ARG A 159 -17.67 -1.23 9.72
#